data_AF-A0A367R0D3-F1
#
_entry.id   AF-A0A367R0D3-F1
#
_cell.length_a   1.000
_cell.length_b   1.000
_cell.length_c   1.000
_cell.angle_alpha   90.00
_cell.angle_beta   90.00
_cell.angle_gamma   90.00
#
_symmetry.space_group_name_H-M   'P 1'
#
loop_
_entity.id
_entity.type
_entity.pdbx_description
1 polymer ?
#
loop_
_entity_poly.entity_id
_entity_poly.type
_entity_poly.pdbx_seq_one_letter_code
_entity_poly.pdbx_strand_id
1 'polypeptide(L)'
;MSKHLHLWEKLNERQQATLTAIYRTDQSVEAAQKEGWRNSSIREKASVWRNLQYYFEPTSYETLLHKLLSLAGVVDQGLGSTLALLERHKLIECNYYDGELISIKLTTTGRAVARAGLGELAPKKQPKGQLKLLQWEALCTAYQAGELGLESGLTFGDYAGFSWQWTWLRLRDYYGTDNGLVKEIGYWNKDRKHSTKLIITQAGIEFYRQQWPQYRALYPDVNAPKPD
;
A
#
# COMPACT_ATOMS: atom_id res chain seq x y z
N MET A 1 16.46 -14.64 16.80
CA MET A 1 15.87 -15.37 15.65
C MET A 1 14.38 -15.03 15.56
N SER A 2 13.83 -14.66 14.40
CA SER A 2 12.42 -14.24 14.32
C SER A 2 11.48 -15.46 14.34
N LYS A 3 10.25 -15.32 14.87
CA LYS A 3 9.22 -16.40 14.86
C LYS A 3 8.98 -16.97 13.44
N HIS A 4 9.09 -16.11 12.43
CA HIS A 4 8.89 -16.48 11.03
C HIS A 4 10.06 -17.28 10.47
N LEU A 5 11.30 -16.96 10.86
CA LEU A 5 12.49 -17.73 10.47
C LEU A 5 12.48 -19.12 11.10
N HIS A 6 12.09 -19.23 12.39
CA HIS A 6 11.93 -20.54 13.05
C HIS A 6 10.88 -21.43 12.37
N LEU A 7 9.78 -20.83 11.89
CA LEU A 7 8.77 -21.59 11.16
C LEU A 7 9.27 -21.99 9.76
N TRP A 8 10.05 -21.16 9.10
CA TRP A 8 10.70 -21.49 7.83
C TRP A 8 11.66 -22.68 7.96
N GLU A 9 12.54 -22.67 8.96
CA GLU A 9 13.52 -23.75 9.20
C GLU A 9 12.89 -25.10 9.55
N LYS A 10 11.64 -25.10 10.04
CA LYS A 10 10.86 -26.32 10.28
C LYS A 10 10.26 -26.92 9.02
N LEU A 11 10.12 -26.13 7.95
CA LEU A 11 9.66 -26.65 6.67
C LEU A 11 10.79 -27.45 6.03
N ASN A 12 10.47 -28.60 5.43
CA ASN A 12 11.45 -29.33 4.64
C ASN A 12 11.75 -28.62 3.32
N GLU A 13 12.80 -29.04 2.62
CA GLU A 13 13.24 -28.40 1.37
C GLU A 13 12.12 -28.29 0.33
N ARG A 14 11.30 -29.33 0.19
CA ARG A 14 10.16 -29.33 -0.72
C ARG A 14 9.12 -28.27 -0.36
N GLN A 15 8.74 -28.18 0.92
CA GLN A 15 7.79 -27.19 1.42
C GLN A 15 8.34 -25.77 1.27
N GLN A 16 9.63 -25.57 1.54
CA GLN A 16 10.32 -24.30 1.32
C GLN A 16 10.31 -23.91 -0.16
N ALA A 17 10.58 -24.85 -1.07
CA ALA A 17 10.55 -24.63 -2.51
C ALA A 17 9.14 -24.28 -3.01
N THR A 18 8.12 -25.03 -2.60
CA THR A 18 6.71 -24.73 -2.93
C THR A 18 6.29 -23.35 -2.40
N LEU A 19 6.60 -23.02 -1.14
CA LEU A 19 6.28 -21.72 -0.55
C LEU A 19 7.02 -20.57 -1.25
N THR A 20 8.26 -20.80 -1.69
CA THR A 20 9.05 -19.84 -2.48
C THR A 20 8.39 -19.55 -3.81
N ALA A 21 7.97 -20.57 -4.56
CA ALA A 21 7.32 -20.40 -5.86
C ALA A 21 6.01 -19.59 -5.74
N ILE A 22 5.19 -19.91 -4.73
CA ILE A 22 3.96 -19.17 -4.43
C ILE A 22 4.27 -17.71 -4.07
N TYR A 23 5.27 -17.48 -3.22
CA TYR A 23 5.70 -16.14 -2.81
C TYR A 23 6.21 -15.30 -3.98
N ARG A 24 7.08 -15.86 -4.83
CA ARG A 24 7.62 -15.17 -6.01
C ARG A 24 6.51 -14.78 -6.98
N THR A 25 5.53 -15.66 -7.18
CA THR A 25 4.34 -15.36 -8.00
C THR A 25 3.52 -14.22 -7.39
N ASP A 26 3.19 -14.28 -6.09
CA ASP A 26 2.46 -13.21 -5.37
C ASP A 26 3.16 -11.86 -5.48
N GLN A 27 4.49 -11.82 -5.33
CA GLN A 27 5.28 -10.60 -5.47
C GLN A 27 5.32 -10.07 -6.92
N SER A 28 5.39 -10.95 -7.92
CA SER A 28 5.30 -10.56 -9.34
C SER A 28 3.96 -9.92 -9.67
N VAL A 29 2.85 -10.50 -9.18
CA VAL A 29 1.51 -9.92 -9.36
C VAL A 29 1.39 -8.59 -8.61
N GLU A 30 1.92 -8.47 -7.39
CA GLU A 30 1.93 -7.20 -6.65
C GLU A 30 2.70 -6.11 -7.38
N ALA A 31 3.82 -6.44 -8.03
CA ALA A 31 4.59 -5.51 -8.85
C ALA A 31 3.80 -5.03 -10.08
N ALA A 32 3.20 -5.96 -10.83
CA ALA A 32 2.37 -5.63 -11.99
C ALA A 32 1.15 -4.75 -11.63
N GLN A 33 0.50 -5.03 -10.50
CA GLN A 33 -0.62 -4.22 -9.99
C GLN A 33 -0.17 -2.80 -9.62
N LYS A 34 0.99 -2.66 -8.96
CA LYS A 34 1.56 -1.34 -8.65
C LYS A 34 1.90 -0.54 -9.90
N GLU A 35 2.37 -1.19 -10.95
CA GLU A 35 2.64 -0.56 -12.25
C GLU A 35 1.34 -0.14 -12.96
N GLY A 36 0.34 -1.02 -13.03
CA GLY A 36 -0.97 -0.70 -13.60
C GLY A 36 -1.66 0.48 -12.91
N TRP A 37 -1.49 0.63 -11.59
CA TRP A 37 -2.01 1.78 -10.84
C TRP A 37 -1.34 3.11 -11.22
N ARG A 38 -0.08 3.09 -11.65
CA ARG A 38 0.60 4.30 -12.17
C ARG A 38 0.03 4.71 -13.52
N ASN A 39 -0.51 3.76 -14.28
CA ASN A 39 -1.05 3.94 -15.61
C ASN A 39 -2.59 4.06 -15.62
N SER A 40 -3.20 4.47 -14.50
CA SER A 40 -4.66 4.72 -14.38
C SER A 40 -5.56 3.50 -14.62
N SER A 41 -5.07 2.28 -14.47
CA SER A 41 -5.91 1.07 -14.51
C SER A 41 -6.86 0.98 -13.31
N ILE A 42 -7.99 0.28 -13.49
CA ILE A 42 -8.97 0.03 -12.42
C ILE A 42 -8.27 -0.64 -11.23
N ARG A 43 -8.47 -0.06 -10.04
CA ARG A 43 -7.84 -0.55 -8.82
C ARG A 43 -8.62 -1.73 -8.26
N GLU A 44 -8.16 -2.93 -8.57
CA GLU A 44 -8.70 -4.15 -7.95
C GLU A 44 -8.26 -4.29 -6.49
N LYS A 45 -9.15 -4.85 -5.67
CA LYS A 45 -8.85 -5.17 -4.28
C LYS A 45 -7.78 -6.26 -4.22
N ALA A 46 -6.82 -6.10 -3.32
CA ALA A 46 -5.75 -7.08 -3.14
C ALA A 46 -6.20 -8.48 -2.71
N SER A 47 -7.42 -8.62 -2.21
CA SER A 47 -8.02 -9.93 -1.94
C SER A 47 -8.39 -10.69 -3.21
N VAL A 48 -8.55 -10.01 -4.35
CA VAL A 48 -8.96 -10.59 -5.65
C VAL A 48 -7.73 -11.06 -6.40
N TRP A 49 -6.83 -10.14 -6.76
CA TRP A 49 -5.65 -10.46 -7.58
C TRP A 49 -4.58 -11.32 -6.87
N ARG A 50 -4.65 -11.49 -5.54
CA ARG A 50 -3.78 -12.42 -4.81
C ARG A 50 -4.23 -13.88 -4.85
N ASN A 51 -5.39 -14.20 -5.42
CA ASN A 51 -5.73 -15.59 -5.71
C ASN A 51 -5.00 -16.00 -6.99
N LEU A 52 -3.91 -16.74 -6.82
CA LEU A 52 -3.09 -17.19 -7.93
C LEU A 52 -3.74 -18.41 -8.54
N GLN A 53 -4.16 -18.32 -9.80
CA GLN A 53 -4.76 -19.46 -10.50
C GLN A 53 -3.74 -20.59 -10.63
N TYR A 54 -4.21 -21.80 -10.33
CA TYR A 54 -3.42 -23.01 -10.45
C TYR A 54 -4.33 -24.14 -10.92
N TYR A 55 -3.82 -24.95 -11.85
CA TYR A 55 -4.47 -26.13 -12.36
C TYR A 55 -3.40 -27.24 -12.41
N PHE A 56 -3.76 -28.46 -12.02
CA PHE A 56 -2.85 -29.61 -12.04
C PHE A 56 -2.59 -30.13 -13.46
N GLU A 57 -3.61 -30.05 -14.31
CA GLU A 57 -3.48 -30.43 -15.72
C GLU A 57 -2.90 -29.28 -16.54
N PRO A 58 -2.09 -29.59 -17.57
CA PRO A 58 -1.60 -28.57 -18.49
C PRO A 58 -2.79 -27.97 -19.24
N THR A 59 -3.25 -26.82 -18.78
CA THR A 59 -4.13 -25.97 -19.58
C THR A 59 -3.34 -25.41 -20.77
N SER A 60 -4.03 -24.89 -21.77
CA SER A 60 -3.41 -24.18 -22.91
C SER A 60 -2.60 -22.94 -22.50
N TYR A 61 -2.65 -22.53 -21.22
CA TYR A 61 -1.93 -21.39 -20.67
C TYR A 61 -1.16 -21.80 -19.41
N GLU A 62 0.17 -21.97 -19.52
CA GLU A 62 1.00 -22.16 -18.32
C GLU A 62 1.00 -20.89 -17.47
N THR A 63 0.49 -20.97 -16.24
CA THR A 63 0.56 -19.85 -15.29
C THR A 63 1.97 -19.69 -14.74
N LEU A 64 2.35 -18.46 -14.34
CA LEU A 64 3.65 -18.22 -13.70
C LEU A 64 3.84 -19.12 -12.46
N LEU A 65 2.78 -19.37 -11.70
CA LEU A 65 2.83 -20.25 -10.55
C LEU A 65 3.19 -21.69 -10.95
N HIS A 66 2.51 -22.24 -11.95
CA HIS A 66 2.80 -23.58 -12.47
C HIS A 66 4.25 -23.68 -12.93
N LYS A 67 4.70 -22.70 -13.72
CA LYS A 67 6.08 -22.62 -14.22
C LYS A 67 7.11 -22.62 -13.08
N LEU A 68 6.92 -21.79 -12.05
CA LEU A 68 7.85 -21.70 -10.93
C LEU A 68 7.84 -22.97 -10.05
N LEU A 69 6.69 -23.61 -9.88
CA LEU A 69 6.61 -24.90 -9.19
C LEU A 69 7.31 -26.01 -10.00
N SER A 70 7.15 -26.00 -11.32
CA SER A 70 7.77 -26.97 -12.21
C SER A 70 9.30 -26.81 -12.23
N LEU A 71 9.80 -25.57 -12.35
CA LEU A 71 11.23 -25.26 -12.25
C LEU A 71 11.85 -25.64 -10.90
N ALA A 72 11.06 -25.58 -9.82
CA ALA A 72 11.49 -26.02 -8.50
C ALA A 72 11.44 -27.55 -8.33
N GLY A 73 10.98 -28.30 -9.33
CA GLY A 73 10.90 -29.77 -9.29
C GLY A 73 9.85 -30.30 -8.31
N VAL A 74 8.80 -29.51 -7.99
CA VAL A 74 7.80 -29.89 -6.98
C VAL A 74 6.42 -30.24 -7.56
N VAL A 75 6.27 -30.22 -8.89
CA VAL A 75 5.04 -30.63 -9.59
C VAL A 75 5.08 -32.15 -9.80
N ASP A 76 4.59 -32.88 -8.80
CA ASP A 76 4.41 -34.33 -8.83
C ASP A 76 3.26 -34.75 -7.86
N GLN A 77 3.03 -36.05 -7.68
CA GLN A 77 1.97 -36.59 -6.81
C GLN A 77 2.02 -36.09 -5.36
N GLY A 78 3.19 -35.70 -4.85
CA GLY A 78 3.38 -35.17 -3.49
C GLY A 78 3.04 -33.68 -3.32
N LEU A 79 2.70 -32.95 -4.39
CA LEU A 79 2.37 -31.53 -4.29
C LEU A 79 1.11 -31.27 -3.46
N GLY A 80 0.06 -32.09 -3.64
CA GLY A 80 -1.19 -31.95 -2.89
C GLY A 80 -0.98 -32.04 -1.37
N SER A 81 -0.21 -33.02 -0.92
CA SER A 81 0.15 -33.16 0.51
C SER A 81 1.00 -32.00 1.02
N THR A 82 1.88 -31.45 0.17
CA THR A 82 2.70 -30.29 0.50
C THR A 82 1.81 -29.05 0.70
N LEU A 83 0.86 -28.81 -0.19
CA LEU A 83 -0.10 -27.71 -0.09
C LEU A 83 -0.98 -27.84 1.16
N ALA A 84 -1.50 -29.04 1.44
CA ALA A 84 -2.30 -29.30 2.64
C ALA A 84 -1.52 -29.00 3.94
N LEU A 85 -0.21 -29.30 3.98
CA LEU A 85 0.60 -28.98 5.15
C LEU A 85 0.87 -27.48 5.27
N LEU A 86 1.18 -26.79 4.17
CA LEU A 86 1.36 -25.33 4.17
C LEU A 86 0.08 -24.61 4.61
N GLU A 87 -1.10 -25.09 4.19
CA GLU A 87 -2.41 -24.61 4.62
C GLU A 87 -2.66 -24.89 6.12
N ARG A 88 -2.32 -26.08 6.61
CA ARG A 88 -2.39 -26.43 8.05
C ARG A 88 -1.54 -25.48 8.91
N HIS A 89 -0.39 -25.05 8.40
CA HIS A 89 0.46 -24.03 9.04
C HIS A 89 -0.04 -22.59 8.83
N LYS A 90 -1.18 -22.41 8.16
CA LYS A 90 -1.80 -21.11 7.83
C LYS A 90 -0.89 -20.22 6.98
N LEU A 91 -0.03 -20.81 6.16
CA LEU A 91 0.89 -20.10 5.28
C LEU A 91 0.22 -19.78 3.94
N ILE A 92 -0.67 -20.65 3.47
CA ILE A 92 -1.49 -20.46 2.27
C ILE A 92 -2.96 -20.74 2.58
N GLU A 93 -3.83 -20.32 1.68
CA GLU A 93 -5.24 -20.70 1.57
C GLU A 93 -5.43 -21.33 0.18
N CYS A 94 -5.95 -22.55 0.11
CA CYS A 94 -6.27 -23.23 -1.13
C CYS A 94 -7.78 -23.12 -1.39
N ASN A 95 -8.15 -22.67 -2.59
CA ASN A 95 -9.55 -22.61 -3.00
C ASN A 95 -9.84 -23.76 -3.95
N TYR A 96 -10.83 -24.56 -3.58
CA TYR A 96 -11.29 -25.71 -4.36
C TYR A 96 -12.67 -25.44 -4.95
N TYR A 97 -12.90 -25.91 -6.18
CA TYR A 97 -14.20 -25.94 -6.83
C TYR A 97 -14.43 -27.35 -7.38
N ASP A 98 -15.53 -27.97 -6.99
CA ASP A 98 -15.87 -29.37 -7.34
C ASP A 98 -14.74 -30.38 -7.06
N GLY A 99 -13.99 -30.17 -5.97
CA GLY A 99 -12.86 -31.01 -5.58
C GLY A 99 -11.54 -30.68 -6.28
N GLU A 100 -11.55 -29.80 -7.29
CA GLU A 100 -10.35 -29.36 -8.01
C GLU A 100 -9.76 -28.08 -7.39
N LEU A 101 -8.43 -28.05 -7.25
CA LEU A 101 -7.72 -26.85 -6.83
C LEU A 101 -7.75 -25.84 -7.97
N ILE A 102 -8.37 -24.67 -7.75
CA ILE A 102 -8.51 -23.62 -8.78
C ILE A 102 -7.64 -22.40 -8.50
N SER A 103 -7.32 -22.14 -7.24
CA SER A 103 -6.38 -21.06 -6.89
C SER A 103 -5.73 -21.26 -5.53
N ILE A 104 -4.55 -20.67 -5.39
CA ILE A 104 -3.77 -20.64 -4.15
C ILE A 104 -3.55 -19.18 -3.78
N LYS A 105 -3.78 -18.84 -2.51
CA LYS A 105 -3.56 -17.50 -1.99
C LYS A 105 -2.56 -17.53 -0.85
N LEU A 106 -1.53 -16.71 -0.93
CA LEU A 106 -0.54 -16.58 0.12
C LEU A 106 -1.09 -15.73 1.29
N THR A 107 -0.99 -16.23 2.51
CA THR A 107 -1.44 -15.48 3.69
C THR A 107 -0.40 -14.42 4.10
N THR A 108 -0.80 -13.51 4.98
CA THR A 108 0.15 -12.54 5.56
C THR A 108 1.27 -13.23 6.34
N THR A 109 0.95 -14.33 7.03
CA THR A 109 1.93 -15.16 7.72
C THR A 109 2.85 -15.87 6.71
N GLY A 110 2.29 -16.44 5.63
CA GLY A 110 3.06 -17.06 4.55
C GLY A 110 4.09 -16.10 3.93
N ARG A 111 3.67 -14.88 3.57
CA ARG A 111 4.57 -13.82 3.08
C ARG A 111 5.67 -13.49 4.08
N ALA A 112 5.37 -13.45 5.38
CA ALA A 112 6.37 -13.15 6.40
C ALA A 112 7.39 -14.28 6.59
N VAL A 113 6.92 -15.53 6.54
CA VAL A 113 7.77 -16.75 6.62
C VAL A 113 8.66 -16.87 5.40
N ALA A 114 8.12 -16.74 4.19
CA ALA A 114 8.89 -16.76 2.95
C ALA A 114 9.98 -15.68 2.94
N ARG A 115 9.64 -14.43 3.27
CA ARG A 115 10.63 -13.34 3.37
C ARG A 115 11.74 -13.64 4.36
N ALA A 116 11.38 -14.13 5.56
CA ALA A 116 12.37 -14.46 6.58
C ALA A 116 13.34 -15.54 6.11
N GLY A 117 12.83 -16.58 5.44
CA GLY A 117 13.64 -17.67 4.88
C GLY A 117 14.53 -17.25 3.71
N LEU A 118 14.06 -16.33 2.89
CA LEU A 118 14.79 -15.79 1.73
C LEU A 118 15.74 -14.64 2.09
N GLY A 119 15.82 -14.26 3.38
CA GLY A 119 16.65 -13.12 3.82
C GLY A 119 16.14 -11.76 3.32
N GLU A 120 14.88 -11.67 2.90
CA GLU A 120 14.31 -10.45 2.34
C GLU A 120 13.77 -9.52 3.41
N LEU A 121 14.05 -8.23 3.24
CA LEU A 121 13.54 -7.21 4.15
C LEU A 121 12.03 -7.00 3.96
N ALA A 122 11.33 -6.80 5.08
CA ALA A 122 9.96 -6.38 5.00
C ALA A 122 9.84 -5.01 4.33
N PRO A 123 8.80 -4.77 3.50
CA PRO A 123 8.51 -3.44 3.03
C PRO A 123 8.42 -2.50 4.23
N LYS A 124 9.23 -1.44 4.25
CA LYS A 124 9.16 -0.44 5.30
C LYS A 124 7.77 0.16 5.28
N LYS A 125 6.96 -0.11 6.32
CA LYS A 125 5.71 0.61 6.50
C LYS A 125 6.09 2.08 6.63
N GLN A 126 5.41 2.94 5.88
CA GLN A 126 5.49 4.36 6.14
C GLN A 126 5.12 4.57 7.62
N PRO A 127 5.96 5.30 8.39
CA PRO A 127 5.64 5.71 9.75
C PRO A 127 4.21 6.23 9.80
N LYS A 128 3.49 5.83 10.85
CA LYS A 128 2.11 6.28 11.06
C LYS A 128 2.11 7.81 11.11
N GLY A 129 1.32 8.44 10.26
CA GLY A 129 1.27 9.89 10.13
C GLY A 129 2.07 10.43 8.93
N GLN A 130 3.09 9.73 8.42
CA GLN A 130 3.91 10.27 7.33
C GLN A 130 3.06 10.67 6.10
N LEU A 131 3.20 11.92 5.68
CA LEU A 131 2.51 12.50 4.53
C LEU A 131 3.11 11.95 3.23
N LYS A 132 2.23 11.64 2.28
CA LYS A 132 2.62 11.36 0.89
C LYS A 132 3.01 12.66 0.18
N LEU A 133 3.70 12.55 -0.96
CA LEU A 133 4.17 13.70 -1.74
C LEU A 133 3.09 14.77 -1.95
N LEU A 134 1.93 14.41 -2.51
CA LEU A 134 0.83 15.37 -2.75
C LEU A 134 0.25 15.96 -1.46
N GLN A 135 0.30 15.24 -0.35
CA GLN A 135 -0.18 15.74 0.95
C GLN A 135 0.82 16.70 1.57
N TRP A 136 2.12 16.43 1.41
CA TRP A 136 3.17 17.35 1.81
C TRP A 136 3.13 18.63 0.97
N GLU A 137 2.98 18.52 -0.34
CA GLU A 137 2.87 19.66 -1.26
C GLU A 137 1.64 20.54 -0.97
N ALA A 138 0.49 19.91 -0.71
CA ALA A 138 -0.71 20.60 -0.26
C ALA A 138 -0.51 21.32 1.08
N LEU A 139 0.18 20.70 2.04
CA LEU A 139 0.52 21.37 3.30
C LEU A 139 1.48 22.55 3.09
N CYS A 140 2.48 22.43 2.21
CA CYS A 140 3.38 23.54 1.83
C CYS A 140 2.59 24.71 1.24
N THR A 141 1.59 24.41 0.42
CA THR A 141 0.70 25.39 -0.22
C THR A 141 -0.15 26.11 0.82
N ALA A 142 -0.72 25.37 1.78
CA ALA A 142 -1.47 25.95 2.89
C ALA A 142 -0.58 26.79 3.83
N TYR A 143 0.66 26.36 4.08
CA TYR A 143 1.63 27.10 4.89
C TYR A 143 1.98 28.45 4.24
N GLN A 144 2.23 28.45 2.93
CA GLN A 144 2.50 29.67 2.16
C GLN A 144 1.31 30.63 2.14
N ALA A 145 0.08 30.10 2.07
CA ALA A 145 -1.13 30.92 2.12
C ALA A 145 -1.37 31.52 3.51
N GLY A 146 -0.86 30.91 4.58
CA GLY A 146 -0.98 31.40 5.95
C GLY A 146 -2.43 31.70 6.34
N GLU A 147 -2.64 32.87 6.95
CA GLU A 147 -3.97 33.34 7.39
C GLU A 147 -4.88 33.78 6.23
N LEU A 148 -4.30 34.12 5.07
CA LEU A 148 -5.09 34.43 3.87
C LEU A 148 -5.90 33.20 3.45
N GLY A 149 -5.31 32.01 3.57
CA GLY A 149 -5.94 30.75 3.24
C GLY A 149 -6.10 30.51 1.75
N LEU A 150 -6.58 29.33 1.39
CA LEU A 150 -6.85 28.90 0.03
C LEU A 150 -8.36 28.94 -0.21
N GLU A 151 -8.79 29.70 -1.21
CA GLU A 151 -10.19 29.69 -1.63
C GLU A 151 -10.53 28.40 -2.38
N SER A 152 -11.79 27.97 -2.29
CA SER A 152 -12.27 26.85 -3.11
C SER A 152 -12.24 27.28 -4.58
N GLY A 153 -11.65 26.46 -5.43
CA GLY A 153 -11.60 26.64 -6.87
C GLY A 153 -12.96 26.43 -7.55
N LEU A 154 -12.94 26.29 -8.87
CA LEU A 154 -14.13 26.16 -9.72
C LEU A 154 -15.03 24.97 -9.34
N THR A 155 -14.43 23.92 -8.77
CA THR A 155 -15.13 22.78 -8.18
C THR A 155 -15.13 22.84 -6.66
N PHE A 156 -16.29 22.63 -6.04
CA PHE A 156 -16.44 22.63 -4.59
C PHE A 156 -15.52 21.58 -3.94
N GLY A 157 -14.64 22.03 -3.02
CA GLY A 157 -13.68 21.18 -2.32
C GLY A 157 -12.34 20.99 -3.05
N ASP A 158 -12.15 21.57 -4.23
CA ASP A 158 -10.83 21.72 -4.83
C ASP A 158 -10.15 22.98 -4.27
N TYR A 159 -9.08 22.80 -3.52
CA TYR A 159 -8.25 23.92 -3.06
C TYR A 159 -6.88 23.80 -3.71
N ALA A 160 -6.49 24.83 -4.47
CA ALA A 160 -5.21 24.90 -5.18
C ALA A 160 -4.89 23.68 -6.08
N GLY A 161 -5.90 23.03 -6.67
CA GLY A 161 -5.71 21.89 -7.57
C GLY A 161 -5.53 20.53 -6.86
N PHE A 162 -5.74 20.48 -5.54
CA PHE A 162 -5.65 19.24 -4.77
C PHE A 162 -7.04 18.71 -4.41
N SER A 163 -7.22 17.39 -4.58
CA SER A 163 -8.48 16.70 -4.24
C SER A 163 -8.81 16.79 -2.75
N TRP A 164 -10.06 17.13 -2.45
CA TRP A 164 -10.62 17.04 -1.10
C TRP A 164 -10.44 15.65 -0.48
N GLN A 165 -10.95 14.60 -1.15
CA GLN A 165 -11.06 13.26 -0.60
C GLN A 165 -9.69 12.61 -0.35
N TRP A 166 -8.71 12.86 -1.23
CA TRP A 166 -7.42 12.17 -1.20
C TRP A 166 -6.31 12.96 -0.51
N THR A 167 -6.44 14.27 -0.43
CA THR A 167 -5.41 15.17 0.08
C THR A 167 -5.89 15.95 1.29
N TRP A 168 -6.87 16.83 1.14
CA TRP A 168 -7.26 17.76 2.20
C TRP A 168 -7.93 17.09 3.40
N LEU A 169 -8.80 16.12 3.16
CA LEU A 169 -9.47 15.36 4.23
C LEU A 169 -8.44 14.70 5.16
N ARG A 170 -7.31 14.25 4.60
CA ARG A 170 -6.24 13.62 5.39
C ARG A 170 -5.47 14.63 6.25
N LEU A 171 -5.27 15.86 5.75
CA LEU A 171 -4.61 16.93 6.49
C LEU A 171 -5.53 17.52 7.56
N ARG A 172 -6.84 17.59 7.28
CA ARG A 172 -7.87 17.99 8.24
C ARG A 172 -8.02 16.97 9.37
N ASP A 173 -8.04 15.68 9.06
CA ASP A 173 -8.20 14.59 10.03
C ASP A 173 -6.84 13.99 10.42
N TYR A 174 -5.82 14.84 10.52
CA TYR A 174 -4.47 14.37 10.75
C TYR A 174 -4.31 13.77 12.15
N TYR A 175 -3.51 12.70 12.23
CA TYR A 175 -3.37 11.93 13.45
C TYR A 175 -2.54 12.68 14.49
N GLY A 176 -3.00 12.68 15.75
CA GLY A 176 -2.27 13.28 16.88
C GLY A 176 -2.43 14.80 16.97
N THR A 177 -3.44 15.36 16.31
CA THR A 177 -3.78 16.79 16.37
C THR A 177 -5.25 16.95 16.71
N ASP A 178 -5.59 17.90 17.59
CA ASP A 178 -6.99 18.12 17.99
C ASP A 178 -7.83 18.81 16.91
N ASN A 179 -7.20 19.58 16.01
CA ASN A 179 -7.87 20.38 14.98
C ASN A 179 -7.33 20.15 13.56
N GLY A 180 -6.60 19.06 13.34
CA GLY A 180 -5.91 18.82 12.06
C GLY A 180 -4.73 19.74 11.82
N LEU A 181 -4.05 19.53 10.69
CA LEU A 181 -3.03 20.44 10.16
C LEU A 181 -3.64 21.60 9.36
N VAL A 182 -4.87 21.42 8.87
CA VAL A 182 -5.65 22.44 8.16
C VAL A 182 -7.10 22.40 8.63
N LYS A 183 -7.83 23.51 8.47
CA LYS A 183 -9.27 23.56 8.72
C LYS A 183 -9.98 24.43 7.67
N GLU A 184 -11.22 24.10 7.40
CA GLU A 184 -12.09 24.90 6.55
C GLU A 184 -12.82 25.94 7.41
N ILE A 185 -12.85 27.20 6.97
CA ILE A 185 -13.60 28.28 7.62
C ILE A 185 -14.53 28.96 6.63
N GLY A 186 -15.75 29.25 7.08
CA GLY A 186 -16.73 30.04 6.33
C GLY A 186 -16.47 31.53 6.48
N TYR A 187 -16.69 32.29 5.41
CA TYR A 187 -16.64 33.75 5.40
C TYR A 187 -17.66 34.32 4.42
N TRP A 188 -18.00 35.59 4.60
CA TRP A 188 -18.83 36.32 3.64
C TRP A 188 -17.91 37.08 2.68
N ASN A 189 -18.03 36.79 1.39
CA ASN A 189 -17.26 37.50 0.39
C ASN A 189 -17.86 38.90 0.10
N LYS A 190 -17.19 39.68 -0.75
CA LYS A 190 -17.63 41.06 -1.11
C LYS A 190 -19.02 41.11 -1.75
N ASP A 191 -19.46 40.01 -2.36
CA ASP A 191 -20.77 39.86 -3.00
C ASP A 191 -21.86 39.38 -2.03
N ARG A 192 -21.58 39.37 -0.71
CA ARG A 192 -22.45 38.82 0.34
C ARG A 192 -22.87 37.37 0.09
N LYS A 193 -22.00 36.59 -0.56
CA LYS A 193 -22.16 35.14 -0.67
C LYS A 193 -21.32 34.46 0.40
N HIS A 194 -21.87 33.42 1.00
CA HIS A 194 -21.13 32.56 1.90
C HIS A 194 -20.12 31.74 1.08
N SER A 195 -18.84 31.84 1.45
CA SER A 195 -17.73 31.16 0.80
C SER A 195 -16.90 30.44 1.86
N THR A 196 -16.13 29.44 1.44
CA THR A 196 -15.23 28.69 2.31
C THR A 196 -13.79 28.88 1.87
N LYS A 197 -12.89 28.94 2.85
CA LYS A 197 -11.45 28.89 2.61
C LYS A 197 -10.79 27.89 3.53
N LEU A 198 -9.74 27.25 3.04
CA LEU A 198 -8.91 26.34 3.80
C LEU A 198 -7.74 27.13 4.41
N ILE A 199 -7.57 27.06 5.72
CA ILE A 199 -6.44 27.70 6.42
C ILE A 199 -5.59 26.65 7.13
N ILE A 200 -4.27 26.90 7.18
CA ILE A 200 -3.36 26.10 8.01
C ILE A 200 -3.65 26.38 9.49
N THR A 201 -3.61 25.34 10.32
CA THR A 201 -3.77 25.49 11.78
C THR A 201 -2.43 25.76 12.44
N GLN A 202 -2.46 26.17 13.72
CA GLN A 202 -1.24 26.29 14.52
C GLN A 202 -0.46 24.95 14.59
N ALA A 203 -1.17 23.84 14.77
CA ALA A 203 -0.58 22.50 14.72
C ALA A 203 0.02 22.19 13.32
N GLY A 204 -0.61 22.66 12.25
CA GLY A 204 -0.09 22.58 10.88
C GLY A 204 1.22 23.33 10.70
N ILE A 205 1.29 24.56 11.21
CA ILE A 205 2.50 25.41 11.19
C ILE A 205 3.63 24.73 11.96
N GLU A 206 3.37 24.27 13.19
CA GLU A 206 4.37 23.60 14.02
C GLU A 206 4.85 22.29 13.39
N PHE A 207 3.94 21.48 12.87
CA PHE A 207 4.27 20.27 12.15
C PHE A 207 5.15 20.56 10.93
N TYR A 208 4.80 21.57 10.13
CA TYR A 208 5.59 22.00 8.98
C TYR A 208 7.00 22.37 9.41
N ARG A 209 7.15 23.25 10.41
CA ARG A 209 8.46 23.68 10.94
C ARG A 209 9.33 22.51 11.40
N GLN A 210 8.76 21.62 12.22
CA GLN A 210 9.49 20.50 12.81
C GLN A 210 9.91 19.47 11.75
N GLN A 211 9.04 19.21 10.77
CA GLN A 211 9.25 18.14 9.80
C GLN A 211 9.88 18.61 8.48
N TRP A 212 10.05 19.93 8.29
CA TRP A 212 10.59 20.52 7.06
C TRP A 212 11.92 19.88 6.61
N PRO A 213 12.95 19.71 7.47
CA PRO A 213 14.23 19.12 7.02
C PRO A 213 14.04 17.68 6.50
N GLN A 214 13.18 16.90 7.16
CA GLN A 214 12.92 15.51 6.79
C GLN A 214 12.17 15.43 5.46
N TYR A 215 11.10 16.20 5.28
CA TYR A 215 10.35 16.17 4.02
C TYR A 215 11.08 16.84 2.86
N ARG A 216 11.95 17.82 3.12
CA ARG A 216 12.85 18.37 2.10
C ARG A 216 13.81 17.31 1.55
N ALA A 217 14.31 16.41 2.40
CA ALA A 217 15.11 15.28 1.97
C ALA A 217 14.28 14.20 1.26
N LEU A 218 13.05 13.97 1.71
CA LEU A 218 12.19 12.92 1.18
C LEU A 218 11.57 13.27 -0.19
N TYR A 219 11.22 14.55 -0.38
CA TYR A 219 10.56 15.08 -1.58
C TYR A 219 11.28 16.36 -2.04
N PRO A 220 12.50 16.24 -2.61
CA PRO A 220 13.36 17.38 -2.95
C PRO A 220 12.80 18.26 -4.08
N ASP A 221 11.83 17.76 -4.85
CA ASP A 221 11.21 18.50 -5.97
C ASP A 221 10.00 19.33 -5.52
N VAL A 222 9.49 19.12 -4.30
CA VAL A 222 8.37 19.90 -3.77
C VAL A 222 8.85 21.29 -3.39
N ASN A 223 8.12 22.32 -3.82
CA ASN A 223 8.33 23.70 -3.42
C ASN A 223 7.92 23.90 -1.94
N ALA A 224 8.85 23.63 -1.03
CA ALA A 224 8.69 23.74 0.41
C ALA A 224 9.60 24.87 0.95
N PRO A 225 9.12 26.12 1.07
CA PRO A 225 9.94 27.23 1.54
C PRO A 225 10.46 26.96 2.96
N LYS A 226 11.70 27.38 3.24
CA LYS A 226 12.30 27.21 4.56
C LYS A 226 11.44 27.96 5.58
N PRO A 227 11.03 27.31 6.69
CA PRO A 227 10.29 27.99 7.73
C PRO A 227 11.15 29.06 8.41
N ASP A 228 10.51 30.17 8.80
CA ASP A 228 11.04 31.16 9.73
C ASP A 228 11.18 30.58 11.14
#